data_AF-A0A960XSH8-F1
#
_entry.id   AF-A0A960XSH8-F1
#
_cell.length_a   1.000
_cell.length_b   1.000
_cell.length_c   1.000
_cell.angle_alpha   90.00
_cell.angle_beta   90.00
_cell.angle_gamma   90.00
#
_symmetry.space_group_name_H-M   'P 1'
#
loop_
_entity.id
_entity.type
_entity.pdbx_description
1 polymer ?
#
loop_
_entity_poly.entity_id
_entity_poly.type
_entity_poly.pdbx_seq_one_letter_code
_entity_poly.pdbx_strand_id
1 'polypeptide(L)' 'MEPERFYEEPKVVTERDVLEAMARDDVECLLRIPIELGFHHENWRFIQDVAVRLSAHADPRVRANALFGIEYA' A
#
# COMPACT_ATOMS: atom_id res chain seq x y z
N MET A 1 0.48 17.07 22.07
CA MET A 1 1.04 15.76 22.44
C MET A 1 1.34 15.03 21.15
N GLU A 2 2.51 14.40 21.01
CA GLU A 2 2.75 13.53 19.87
C GLU A 2 1.80 12.32 19.93
N PRO A 3 1.29 11.83 18.79
CA PRO A 3 0.48 10.63 18.77
C PRO A 3 1.30 9.44 19.30
N GLU A 4 0.65 8.58 20.08
CA GLU A 4 1.24 7.32 20.54
C GLU A 4 1.51 6.42 19.32
N ARG A 5 2.76 5.98 19.17
CA ARG A 5 3.18 5.13 18.04
C ARG A 5 3.01 3.67 18.43
N PHE A 6 2.28 2.92 17.63
CA PHE A 6 2.13 1.47 17.75
C PHE A 6 2.71 0.77 16.53
N TYR A 7 3.32 -0.39 16.75
CA TYR A 7 3.76 -1.27 15.68
C TYR A 7 2.59 -2.18 15.26
N GLU A 8 2.40 -2.34 13.95
CA GLU A 8 1.51 -3.33 13.35
C GLU A 8 2.32 -4.10 12.30
N GLU A 9 2.29 -5.44 12.38
CA GLU A 9 2.97 -6.29 11.40
C GLU A 9 2.26 -6.20 10.04
N PRO A 10 2.99 -6.04 8.92
CA PRO A 10 2.40 -6.08 7.58
C PRO A 10 1.64 -7.38 7.35
N LYS A 11 0.40 -7.28 6.87
CA LYS A 11 -0.45 -8.43 6.61
C LYS A 11 -0.28 -8.94 5.18
N VAL A 12 -0.56 -10.22 4.99
CA VAL A 12 -0.69 -10.80 3.65
C VAL A 12 -1.97 -10.26 3.02
N VAL A 13 -1.84 -9.70 1.82
CA VAL A 13 -2.96 -9.24 0.97
C VAL A 13 -2.92 -9.93 -0.37
N THR A 14 -4.08 -10.25 -0.94
CA THR A 14 -4.15 -10.82 -2.29
C THR A 14 -4.26 -9.72 -3.33
N GLU A 15 -3.87 -10.01 -4.59
CA GLU A 15 -4.08 -9.07 -5.70
C GLU A 15 -5.55 -8.63 -5.82
N ARG A 16 -6.51 -9.52 -5.51
CA ARG A 16 -7.93 -9.19 -5.52
C ARG A 16 -8.28 -8.15 -4.45
N ASP A 17 -7.80 -8.33 -3.22
CA ASP A 17 -8.10 -7.40 -2.12
C ASP A 17 -7.54 -6.01 -2.43
N VAL A 18 -6.34 -5.95 -3.02
CA VAL A 18 -5.70 -4.72 -3.48
C VAL A 18 -6.56 -4.02 -4.54
N LEU A 19 -6.95 -4.75 -5.59
CA LEU A 19 -7.75 -4.19 -6.68
C LEU A 19 -9.14 -3.74 -6.20
N GLU A 20 -9.75 -4.46 -5.26
CA GLU A 20 -11.01 -4.06 -4.63
C GLU A 20 -10.88 -2.77 -3.81
N ALA A 21 -9.82 -2.65 -3.00
CA ALA A 21 -9.55 -1.44 -2.21
C ALA A 21 -9.32 -0.22 -3.13
N MET A 22 -8.56 -0.40 -4.20
CA MET A 22 -8.36 0.65 -5.22
C MET A 22 -9.66 1.03 -5.91
N ALA A 23 -10.51 0.06 -6.26
CA ALA A 23 -11.79 0.32 -6.93
C ALA A 23 -12.79 1.05 -6.02
N ARG A 24 -12.70 0.86 -4.69
CA ARG A 24 -13.57 1.50 -3.69
C ARG A 24 -13.02 2.82 -3.16
N ASP A 25 -11.81 3.21 -3.56
CA ASP A 25 -11.09 4.35 -2.99
C ASP A 25 -10.97 4.23 -1.45
N ASP A 26 -10.74 3.01 -0.96
CA ASP A 26 -10.64 2.73 0.48
C ASP A 26 -9.30 3.23 1.02
N VAL A 27 -9.27 4.51 1.35
CA VAL A 27 -8.05 5.21 1.80
C VAL A 27 -7.37 4.48 2.95
N GLU A 28 -8.11 3.96 3.92
CA GLU A 28 -7.51 3.29 5.09
C GLU A 28 -6.76 2.01 4.69
N CYS A 29 -7.29 1.25 3.71
CA CYS A 29 -6.56 0.13 3.10
C CYS A 29 -5.39 0.61 2.24
N LEU A 30 -5.59 1.65 1.42
CA LEU A 30 -4.58 2.15 0.48
C LEU A 30 -3.34 2.73 1.19
N LEU A 31 -3.46 3.15 2.45
CA LEU A 31 -2.33 3.55 3.28
C LEU A 31 -1.39 2.38 3.62
N ARG A 32 -1.89 1.15 3.65
CA ARG A 32 -1.17 -0.04 4.13
C ARG A 32 -0.75 -0.97 3.00
N ILE A 33 -1.55 -1.05 1.93
CA ILE A 33 -1.32 -1.90 0.77
C ILE A 33 0.13 -1.87 0.26
N PRO A 34 0.81 -0.70 0.12
CA PRO A 34 2.17 -0.69 -0.38
C PRO A 34 3.14 -1.51 0.48
N ILE A 35 3.16 -1.30 1.79
CA ILE A 35 4.07 -2.05 2.67
C ILE A 35 3.65 -3.53 2.80
N GLU A 36 2.36 -3.81 2.82
CA GLU A 36 1.83 -5.18 2.84
C GLU A 36 2.23 -5.98 1.59
N LEU A 37 2.16 -5.36 0.41
CA LEU A 37 2.60 -5.96 -0.84
C LEU A 37 4.12 -6.17 -0.90
N GLY A 38 4.91 -5.16 -0.50
CA GLY A 38 6.37 -5.27 -0.52
C GLY A 38 6.87 -6.47 0.29
N PHE A 39 6.34 -6.66 1.50
CA PHE A 39 6.79 -7.74 2.37
C PHE A 39 6.37 -9.15 1.94
N HIS A 40 5.26 -9.30 1.21
CA HIS A 40 4.60 -10.61 1.05
C HIS A 40 4.35 -11.05 -0.40
N HIS A 41 4.48 -10.17 -1.39
CA HIS A 41 4.10 -10.48 -2.78
C HIS A 41 5.33 -10.70 -3.68
N GLU A 42 5.36 -11.79 -4.44
CA GLU A 42 6.55 -12.13 -5.27
C GLU A 42 6.56 -11.44 -6.65
N ASN A 43 5.39 -10.98 -7.12
CA ASN A 43 5.25 -10.38 -8.44
C ASN A 43 5.66 -8.89 -8.43
N TRP A 44 6.95 -8.62 -8.63
CA TRP A 44 7.50 -7.26 -8.64
C TRP A 44 6.78 -6.29 -9.59
N ARG A 45 6.28 -6.79 -10.74
CA ARG A 45 5.58 -5.96 -11.72
C ARG A 45 4.23 -5.50 -11.17
N PHE A 46 3.49 -6.40 -10.52
CA PHE A 46 2.21 -6.03 -9.89
C PHE A 46 2.42 -4.97 -8.80
N ILE A 47 3.44 -5.15 -7.96
CA ILE A 47 3.79 -4.19 -6.90
C ILE A 47 4.13 -2.82 -7.49
N GLN A 48 4.97 -2.78 -8.53
CA GLN A 48 5.31 -1.54 -9.23
C GLN A 48 4.07 -0.87 -9.84
N ASP A 49 3.20 -1.63 -10.51
CA ASP A 49 1.98 -1.09 -11.12
C ASP A 49 1.06 -0.47 -10.07
N VAL A 50 0.91 -1.10 -8.90
CA VAL A 50 0.16 -0.56 -7.76
C VAL A 50 0.82 0.72 -7.24
N ALA A 51 2.13 0.70 -6.97
CA ALA A 51 2.87 1.87 -6.48
C ALA A 51 2.75 3.07 -7.43
N VAL A 52 2.90 2.86 -8.74
CA VAL A 52 2.75 3.93 -9.75
C VAL A 52 1.34 4.49 -9.74
N ARG A 53 0.30 3.65 -9.67
CA ARG A 53 -1.10 4.13 -9.63
C ARG A 53 -1.37 4.93 -8.35
N LEU A 54 -0.91 4.46 -7.19
CA LEU A 54 -1.10 5.15 -5.91
C LEU A 54 -0.30 6.45 -5.81
N SER A 55 0.81 6.59 -6.54
CA SER A 55 1.60 7.82 -6.58
C SER A 55 0.83 9.03 -7.14
N ALA A 56 -0.23 8.79 -7.91
CA ALA A 56 -1.11 9.83 -8.47
C ALA A 56 -2.39 10.08 -7.66
N HIS A 57 -2.57 9.39 -6.51
CA HIS A 57 -3.79 9.47 -5.70
C HIS A 57 -4.03 10.89 -5.13
N ALA A 58 -5.29 11.29 -4.95
CA ALA A 58 -5.64 12.63 -4.45
C ALA A 58 -5.19 12.86 -2.99
N ASP A 59 -5.30 11.84 -2.14
CA ASP A 59 -4.83 11.88 -0.75
C ASP A 59 -3.29 11.84 -0.68
N PRO A 60 -2.62 12.88 -0.12
CA PRO A 60 -1.16 12.92 0.04
C PRO A 60 -0.60 11.79 0.90
N ARG A 61 -1.36 11.26 1.86
CA ARG A 61 -0.94 10.18 2.73
C ARG A 61 -0.81 8.88 1.94
N VAL A 62 -1.73 8.61 1.01
CA VAL A 62 -1.64 7.45 0.10
C VAL A 62 -0.42 7.59 -0.81
N ARG A 63 -0.20 8.77 -1.41
CA ARG A 63 0.98 9.02 -2.24
C ARG A 63 2.28 8.81 -1.49
N ALA A 64 2.36 9.28 -0.25
CA ALA A 64 3.55 9.14 0.59
C ALA A 64 3.91 7.68 0.89
N ASN A 65 2.91 6.80 0.98
CA ASN A 65 3.13 5.37 1.25
C ASN A 65 3.37 4.55 -0.03
N ALA A 66 3.03 5.07 -1.22
CA ALA A 66 3.11 4.33 -2.48
C ALA A 66 4.49 3.72 -2.77
N LEU A 67 5.57 4.37 -2.32
CA LEU A 67 6.94 3.90 -2.53
C LEU A 67 7.28 2.64 -1.74
N PHE A 68 6.63 2.38 -0.60
CA PHE A 68 6.98 1.26 0.27
C PHE A 68 6.79 -0.10 -0.39
N GLY A 69 5.89 -0.21 -1.37
CA GLY A 69 5.81 -1.44 -2.17
C GLY A 69 7.12 -1.76 -2.88
N ILE A 70 7.77 -0.75 -3.46
CA ILE A 70 9.01 -0.94 -4.22
C ILE A 70 10.21 -1.11 -3.28
N GLU A 71 10.24 -0.39 -2.16
CA GLU A 71 11.36 -0.42 -1.21
C GLU A 71 11.54 -1.79 -0.53
N TYR A 72 10.45 -2.52 -0.32
CA TYR A 72 10.44 -3.77 0.45
C TYR A 72 10.19 -5.03 -0.38
N ALA A 73 10.02 -4.92 -1.71
CA ALA A 73 9.80 -6.03 -2.64
C ALA A 73 11.07 -6.79 -3.04
#